data_AF-A0AAQ1GQ09-F1
#
_entry.id   AF-A0AAQ1GQ09-F1
#
_cell.length_a   1.000
_cell.length_b   1.000
_cell.length_c   1.000
_cell.angle_alpha   90.00
_cell.angle_beta   90.00
_cell.angle_gamma   90.00
#
_symmetry.space_group_name_H-M   'P 1'
#
loop_
_entity.id
_entity.type
_entity.pdbx_description
1 polymer ?
#
loop_
_entity_poly.entity_id
_entity_poly.type
_entity_poly.pdbx_seq_one_letter_code
_entity_poly.pdbx_strand_id
1 'polypeptide(L)'
;AAQFDGTLAYRQGIGGLGATPDPYIDGPTYRFHMAVLDANLSVPFAIANQPFRYVTTFHGQFTNDTLFYIDDLTIGSRYTVRGFDGETMLAAERGFYWRNELQWPMFQTGQTLYAGIDYGHVFGPNTAALAGTQLAGAVIGIRGGVPTKYVGVTYDLFAGTPIYKPKNFPTARWTVGFQITAQF
;
A
#
# COMPACT_ATOMS: atom_id res chain seq x y z
N ALA A 1 -22.62 -0.95 9.58
CA ALA A 1 -22.01 0.02 10.51
C ALA A 1 -20.63 0.40 10.01
N ALA A 2 -20.07 1.52 10.47
CA ALA A 2 -18.65 1.79 10.26
C ALA A 2 -17.81 0.76 11.03
N GLN A 3 -16.67 0.36 10.47
CA GLN A 3 -15.73 -0.58 11.05
C GLN A 3 -14.34 0.04 11.06
N PHE A 4 -13.66 -0.03 12.20
CA PHE A 4 -12.29 0.40 12.38
C PHE A 4 -11.47 -0.74 12.96
N ASP A 5 -10.33 -1.01 12.34
CA ASP A 5 -9.35 -2.01 12.79
C ASP A 5 -7.98 -1.32 12.84
N GLY A 6 -7.20 -1.59 13.89
CA GLY A 6 -5.87 -1.00 14.06
C GLY A 6 -4.92 -1.95 14.76
N THR A 7 -3.64 -1.88 14.42
CA THR A 7 -2.57 -2.69 15.01
C THR A 7 -1.35 -1.80 15.23
N LEU A 8 -0.81 -1.83 16.45
CA LEU A 8 0.50 -1.27 16.77
C LEU A 8 1.43 -2.43 17.12
N ALA A 9 2.50 -2.58 16.37
CA ALA A 9 3.47 -3.64 16.54
C ALA A 9 4.85 -3.06 16.86
N TYR A 10 5.57 -3.74 17.73
CA TYR A 10 7.00 -3.53 17.93
C TYR A 10 7.75 -4.73 17.37
N ARG A 11 8.68 -4.47 16.45
CA ARG A 11 9.53 -5.47 15.80
C ARG A 11 10.96 -5.26 16.25
N GLN A 12 11.62 -6.34 16.64
CA GLN A 12 13.01 -6.33 17.04
C GLN A 12 13.78 -7.46 16.36
N GLY A 13 14.88 -7.11 15.71
CA GLY A 13 15.85 -8.09 15.22
C GLY A 13 16.67 -8.67 16.36
N ILE A 14 16.81 -10.01 16.43
CA ILE A 14 17.54 -10.70 17.49
C ILE A 14 18.63 -11.61 16.94
N GLY A 15 19.68 -11.85 17.75
CA GLY A 15 20.80 -12.73 17.41
C GLY A 15 20.56 -14.22 17.65
N GLY A 16 19.31 -14.69 17.57
CA GLY A 16 18.94 -16.08 17.84
C GLY A 16 19.07 -16.99 16.62
N LEU A 17 19.04 -18.31 16.84
CA LEU A 17 18.87 -19.33 15.79
C LEU A 17 19.90 -19.27 14.64
N GLY A 18 21.13 -18.84 14.93
CA GLY A 18 22.19 -18.73 13.91
C GLY A 18 22.11 -17.46 13.04
N ALA A 19 21.40 -16.43 13.50
CA ALA A 19 21.31 -15.15 12.80
C ALA A 19 22.69 -14.52 12.53
N THR A 20 22.91 -14.14 11.27
CA THR A 20 24.12 -13.46 10.81
C THR A 20 24.38 -12.19 11.63
N PRO A 21 25.64 -11.93 12.04
CA PRO A 21 26.03 -10.65 12.63
C PRO A 21 25.95 -9.50 11.64
N ASP A 22 25.92 -8.27 12.15
CA ASP A 22 25.96 -7.08 11.29
C ASP A 22 27.32 -6.99 10.58
N PRO A 23 27.34 -6.76 9.26
CA PRO A 23 28.58 -6.70 8.48
C PRO A 23 29.34 -5.38 8.64
N TYR A 24 28.71 -4.36 9.24
CA TYR A 24 29.26 -3.02 9.42
C TYR A 24 29.18 -2.60 10.89
N ILE A 25 30.16 -1.82 11.37
CA ILE A 25 30.18 -1.27 12.73
C ILE A 25 29.17 -0.12 12.84
N ASP A 26 29.18 0.78 11.85
CA ASP A 26 28.25 1.90 11.71
C ASP A 26 27.52 1.77 10.37
N GLY A 27 26.26 1.36 10.38
CA GLY A 27 25.48 1.16 9.17
C GLY A 27 24.18 0.38 9.38
N PRO A 28 23.60 -0.16 8.29
CA PRO A 28 22.44 -1.04 8.36
C PRO A 28 22.62 -2.19 9.35
N THR A 29 21.60 -2.43 10.18
CA THR A 29 21.62 -3.47 11.22
C THR A 29 20.48 -4.48 11.06
N TYR A 30 20.78 -5.76 11.29
CA TYR A 30 19.78 -6.83 11.47
C TYR A 30 19.25 -6.91 12.90
N ARG A 31 19.70 -6.02 13.80
CA ARG A 31 19.30 -5.91 15.21
C ARG A 31 18.51 -4.64 15.45
N PHE A 32 17.68 -4.25 14.48
CA PHE A 32 16.86 -3.05 14.53
C PHE A 32 15.74 -3.14 15.56
N HIS A 33 15.21 -1.97 15.92
CA HIS A 33 14.04 -1.76 16.75
C HIS A 33 13.05 -0.86 16.01
N MET A 34 11.83 -1.34 15.80
CA MET A 34 10.89 -0.71 14.90
C MET A 34 9.48 -0.72 15.47
N ALA A 35 8.79 0.42 15.37
CA ALA A 35 7.37 0.52 15.58
C ALA A 35 6.65 0.53 14.23
N VAL A 36 5.60 -0.28 14.09
CA VAL A 36 4.75 -0.36 12.90
C VAL A 36 3.30 -0.09 13.31
N LEU A 37 2.65 0.79 12.59
CA LEU A 37 1.24 1.14 12.77
C LEU A 37 0.46 0.81 11.51
N ASP A 38 -0.53 -0.07 11.65
CA ASP A 38 -1.53 -0.36 10.62
C ASP A 38 -2.90 0.11 11.10
N ALA A 39 -3.64 0.82 10.26
CA ALA A 39 -5.00 1.25 10.55
C ALA A 39 -5.88 1.17 9.31
N ASN A 40 -7.10 0.68 9.49
CA ASN A 40 -8.09 0.51 8.42
C ASN A 40 -9.47 0.96 8.91
N LEU A 41 -10.13 1.83 8.13
CA LEU A 41 -11.48 2.33 8.42
C LEU A 41 -12.37 2.12 7.19
N SER A 42 -13.54 1.53 7.41
CA SER A 42 -14.57 1.26 6.41
C SER A 42 -15.89 1.88 6.85
N VAL A 43 -16.38 2.86 6.09
CA VAL A 43 -17.59 3.62 6.43
C VAL A 43 -18.62 3.44 5.31
N PRO A 44 -19.71 2.68 5.53
CA PRO A 44 -20.82 2.63 4.59
C PRO A 44 -21.71 3.87 4.75
N PHE A 45 -22.18 4.42 3.64
CA PHE A 45 -23.12 5.54 3.58
C PHE A 45 -23.97 5.46 2.31
N ALA A 46 -24.93 6.35 2.14
CA ALA A 46 -25.75 6.40 0.93
C ALA A 46 -25.88 7.84 0.40
N ILE A 47 -25.87 7.99 -0.92
CA ILE A 47 -26.20 9.24 -1.61
C ILE A 47 -27.37 8.93 -2.54
N ALA A 48 -28.49 9.65 -2.40
CA ALA A 48 -29.68 9.47 -3.24
C ALA A 48 -30.14 7.99 -3.36
N ASN A 49 -30.21 7.28 -2.23
CA ASN A 49 -30.52 5.84 -2.12
C ASN A 49 -29.52 4.88 -2.78
N GLN A 50 -28.40 5.37 -3.31
CA GLN A 50 -27.31 4.52 -3.81
C GLN A 50 -26.33 4.22 -2.68
N PRO A 51 -25.95 2.95 -2.45
CA PRO A 51 -24.98 2.59 -1.43
C PRO A 51 -23.58 2.98 -1.87
N PHE A 52 -22.81 3.53 -0.94
CA PHE A 52 -21.38 3.80 -1.09
C PHE A 52 -20.62 3.28 0.12
N ARG A 53 -19.33 3.07 -0.06
CA ARG A 53 -18.41 2.76 1.03
C ARG A 53 -17.12 3.52 0.85
N TYR A 54 -16.74 4.25 1.88
CA TYR A 54 -15.42 4.87 1.97
C TYR A 54 -14.49 3.91 2.72
N VAL A 55 -13.35 3.58 2.13
CA VAL A 55 -12.31 2.76 2.75
C VAL A 55 -11.02 3.56 2.78
N THR A 56 -10.41 3.65 3.96
CA THR A 56 -9.10 4.26 4.14
C THR A 56 -8.17 3.33 4.89
N THR A 57 -6.94 3.21 4.40
CA THR A 57 -5.90 2.36 5.00
C THR A 57 -4.63 3.17 5.19
N PHE A 58 -4.06 3.11 6.38
CA PHE A 58 -2.80 3.76 6.73
C PHE A 58 -1.81 2.69 7.19
N HIS A 59 -0.57 2.81 6.73
CA HIS A 59 0.55 2.03 7.22
C HIS A 59 1.71 2.97 7.48
N GLY A 60 2.30 2.89 8.67
CA GLY A 60 3.46 3.68 9.07
C GLY A 60 4.53 2.82 9.71
N GLN A 61 5.78 3.12 9.38
CA GLN A 61 6.96 2.47 9.94
C GLN A 61 7.89 3.53 10.52
N PHE A 62 8.38 3.30 11.74
CA PHE A 62 9.36 4.17 12.39
C PHE A 62 10.42 3.35 13.11
N THR A 63 11.69 3.69 12.88
CA THR A 63 12.85 3.15 13.60
C THR A 63 13.92 4.24 13.73
N ASN A 64 14.74 4.18 14.76
CA ASN A 64 15.94 5.03 14.83
C ASN A 64 17.16 4.39 14.16
N ASP A 65 17.08 3.11 13.81
CA ASP A 65 18.17 2.35 13.22
C ASP A 65 18.25 2.58 11.70
N THR A 66 19.45 2.40 11.15
CA THR A 66 19.61 2.28 9.69
C THR A 66 19.25 0.84 9.31
N LEU A 67 18.43 0.67 8.27
CA LEU A 67 17.94 -0.64 7.86
C LEU A 67 18.61 -1.12 6.58
N PHE A 68 18.60 -2.44 6.40
CA PHE A 68 18.80 -3.01 5.09
C PHE A 68 17.53 -2.79 4.25
N TYR A 69 17.71 -2.68 2.93
CA TYR A 69 16.61 -2.45 1.98
C TYR A 69 15.43 -3.44 2.12
N ILE A 70 15.69 -4.67 2.57
CA ILE A 70 14.65 -5.69 2.81
C ILE A 70 13.67 -5.30 3.92
N ASP A 71 14.11 -4.47 4.87
CA ASP A 71 13.31 -3.97 6.00
C ASP A 71 12.84 -2.51 5.79
N ASP A 72 13.23 -1.88 4.67
CA ASP A 72 12.76 -0.54 4.33
C ASP A 72 11.28 -0.53 3.96
N LEU A 73 10.59 0.55 4.33
CA LEU A 73 9.27 0.85 3.80
C LEU A 73 9.40 1.29 2.35
N THR A 74 8.71 0.59 1.45
CA THR A 74 8.66 0.94 0.03
C THR A 74 7.36 1.66 -0.32
N ILE A 75 7.42 2.69 -1.18
CA ILE A 75 6.26 3.35 -1.77
C ILE A 75 6.40 3.44 -3.29
N GLY A 76 5.26 3.35 -3.99
CA GLY A 76 5.20 3.44 -5.45
C GLY A 76 4.85 2.13 -6.15
N SER A 77 3.94 1.34 -5.59
CA SER A 77 3.44 0.10 -6.21
C SER A 77 1.94 -0.07 -6.00
N ARG A 78 1.34 -1.09 -6.64
CA ARG A 78 -0.09 -1.43 -6.46
C ARG A 78 -0.49 -1.76 -5.01
N TYR A 79 0.46 -2.09 -4.14
CA TYR A 79 0.21 -2.46 -2.75
C TYR A 79 0.34 -1.26 -1.79
N THR A 80 1.00 -0.18 -2.21
CA THR A 80 1.32 0.99 -1.38
C THR A 80 0.63 2.23 -1.96
N VAL A 81 1.36 3.10 -2.67
CA VAL A 81 0.80 4.23 -3.42
C VAL A 81 0.44 3.77 -4.83
N ARG A 82 -0.85 3.55 -5.11
CA ARG A 82 -1.32 3.14 -6.45
C ARG A 82 -1.15 4.25 -7.47
N GLY A 83 -1.18 3.88 -8.75
CA GLY A 83 -0.89 4.77 -9.89
C GLY A 83 0.54 4.64 -10.40
N PHE A 84 1.39 3.92 -9.68
CA PHE A 84 2.76 3.59 -10.04
C PHE A 84 2.88 2.11 -10.43
N ASP A 85 3.77 1.82 -11.37
CA ASP A 85 4.04 0.49 -11.95
C ASP A 85 4.81 -0.45 -11.01
N GLY A 86 5.57 0.10 -10.06
CA GLY A 86 6.38 -0.69 -9.12
C GLY A 86 7.77 -1.05 -9.64
N GLU A 87 8.11 -0.65 -10.88
CA GLU A 87 9.45 -0.86 -11.46
C GLU A 87 10.51 0.02 -10.78
N THR A 88 10.09 1.15 -10.24
CA THR A 88 10.91 1.99 -9.38
C THR A 88 10.09 2.41 -8.18
N MET A 89 10.70 2.30 -7.00
CA MET A 89 10.07 2.61 -5.72
C MET A 89 10.98 3.52 -4.91
N LEU A 90 10.40 4.31 -4.01
CA LEU A 90 11.15 4.99 -2.96
C LEU A 90 11.16 4.08 -1.73
N ALA A 91 12.33 3.84 -1.17
CA ALA A 91 12.52 2.97 -0.03
C ALA A 91 13.34 3.68 1.03
N ALA A 92 12.87 3.68 2.28
CA ALA A 92 13.66 4.16 3.41
C ALA A 92 13.21 3.51 4.72
N GLU A 93 14.00 3.75 5.75
CA GLU A 93 13.84 3.11 7.06
C GLU A 93 12.53 3.53 7.74
N ARG A 94 12.08 4.75 7.47
CA ARG A 94 10.89 5.37 8.06
C ARG A 94 9.97 5.86 6.97
N GLY A 95 8.69 5.91 7.28
CA GLY A 95 7.72 6.54 6.40
C GLY A 95 6.32 6.06 6.65
N PHE A 96 5.45 6.44 5.73
CA PHE A 96 4.08 5.95 5.72
C PHE A 96 3.51 5.99 4.31
N TYR A 97 2.43 5.24 4.11
CA TYR A 97 1.49 5.47 3.02
C TYR A 97 0.07 5.51 3.56
N TRP A 98 -0.76 6.29 2.89
CA TRP A 98 -2.15 6.49 3.20
C TRP A 98 -2.97 6.36 1.93
N ARG A 99 -3.91 5.41 1.94
CA ARG A 99 -4.74 5.02 0.80
C ARG A 99 -6.17 5.37 1.10
N ASN A 100 -6.84 6.00 0.15
CA ASN A 100 -8.26 6.37 0.25
C ASN A 100 -8.99 5.83 -0.97
N GLU A 101 -10.14 5.20 -0.75
CA GLU A 101 -10.94 4.58 -1.79
C GLU A 101 -12.43 4.83 -1.55
N LEU A 102 -13.10 5.35 -2.57
CA LEU A 102 -14.55 5.40 -2.63
C LEU A 102 -15.04 4.25 -3.49
N GLN A 103 -15.89 3.41 -2.91
CA GLN A 103 -16.48 2.23 -3.54
C GLN A 103 -17.97 2.46 -3.78
N TRP A 104 -18.42 2.10 -4.98
CA TRP A 104 -19.82 2.12 -5.39
C TRP A 104 -20.26 0.72 -5.84
N PRO A 105 -20.93 -0.03 -4.94
CA PRO A 105 -21.57 -1.29 -5.30
C PRO A 105 -22.73 -1.04 -6.28
N MET A 106 -22.58 -1.50 -7.52
CA MET A 106 -23.53 -1.20 -8.59
C MET A 106 -24.75 -2.12 -8.52
N PHE A 107 -25.93 -1.54 -8.29
CA PHE A 107 -27.27 -2.11 -8.56
C PHE A 107 -27.45 -3.61 -8.24
N GLN A 108 -26.90 -4.08 -7.12
CA GLN A 108 -26.95 -5.51 -6.70
C GLN A 108 -26.38 -6.51 -7.73
N THR A 109 -25.59 -6.05 -8.69
CA THR A 109 -24.98 -6.87 -9.75
C THR A 109 -23.84 -7.76 -9.25
N GLY A 110 -23.44 -7.61 -7.98
CA GLY A 110 -22.20 -8.19 -7.44
C GLY A 110 -20.93 -7.47 -7.86
N GLN A 111 -21.05 -6.37 -8.63
CA GLN A 111 -19.94 -5.54 -9.09
C GLN A 111 -19.82 -4.26 -8.26
N THR A 112 -18.59 -3.79 -8.09
CA THR A 112 -18.24 -2.56 -7.37
C THR A 112 -17.26 -1.76 -8.19
N LEU A 113 -17.67 -0.55 -8.59
CA LEU A 113 -16.73 0.45 -9.10
C LEU A 113 -16.00 1.10 -7.93
N TYR A 114 -14.75 1.48 -8.14
CA TYR A 114 -14.01 2.23 -7.14
C TYR A 114 -13.08 3.26 -7.76
N ALA A 115 -12.85 4.33 -7.01
CA ALA A 115 -11.86 5.35 -7.31
C ALA A 115 -11.07 5.65 -6.04
N GLY A 116 -9.78 5.95 -6.16
CA GLY A 116 -8.93 6.17 -5.00
C GLY A 116 -7.81 7.18 -5.25
N ILE A 117 -7.37 7.79 -4.15
CA ILE A 117 -6.23 8.69 -4.09
C ILE A 117 -5.34 8.22 -2.94
N ASP A 118 -4.08 8.00 -3.26
CA ASP A 118 -3.07 7.50 -2.33
C ASP A 118 -1.91 8.51 -2.23
N TYR A 119 -1.33 8.61 -1.04
CA TYR A 119 -0.14 9.43 -0.77
C TYR A 119 0.85 8.63 0.07
N GLY A 120 2.14 8.81 -0.17
CA GLY A 120 3.20 8.21 0.62
C GLY A 120 4.40 9.12 0.77
N HIS A 121 5.06 9.01 1.92
CA HIS A 121 6.27 9.76 2.24
C HIS A 121 7.25 8.85 2.98
N VAL A 122 8.49 8.81 2.52
CA VAL A 122 9.61 8.12 3.16
C VAL A 122 10.63 9.10 3.75
N PHE A 123 11.24 8.76 4.87
CA PHE A 123 12.21 9.57 5.59
C PHE A 123 13.31 8.68 6.15
N GLY A 124 14.48 9.24 6.41
CA GLY A 124 15.60 8.50 7.00
C GLY A 124 16.92 8.74 6.25
N PRO A 125 18.04 8.22 6.80
CA PRO A 125 19.35 8.33 6.18
C PRO A 125 19.39 7.91 4.70
N ASN A 126 18.71 6.81 4.35
CA ASN A 126 18.68 6.29 2.98
C ASN A 126 18.02 7.24 1.97
N THR A 127 17.23 8.22 2.43
CA THR A 127 16.57 9.18 1.53
C THR A 127 17.53 10.11 0.79
N ALA A 128 18.77 10.27 1.26
CA ALA A 128 19.79 11.09 0.60
C ALA A 128 20.16 10.57 -0.80
N ALA A 129 19.97 9.28 -1.07
CA ALA A 129 20.23 8.65 -2.36
C ALA A 129 18.99 8.60 -3.28
N LEU A 130 17.82 9.02 -2.79
CA LEU A 130 16.56 8.92 -3.53
C LEU A 130 16.33 10.14 -4.44
N ALA A 131 15.64 9.92 -5.55
CA ALA A 131 15.22 10.99 -6.46
C ALA A 131 14.21 11.98 -5.82
N GLY A 132 13.63 11.61 -4.69
CA GLY A 132 12.74 12.40 -3.84
C GLY A 132 12.15 11.53 -2.75
N THR A 133 11.22 12.06 -1.96
CA THR A 133 10.71 11.38 -0.76
C THR A 133 9.20 11.15 -0.76
N GLN A 134 8.48 11.65 -1.76
CA GLN A 134 7.02 11.71 -1.77
C GLN A 134 6.44 11.22 -3.08
N LEU A 135 5.33 10.49 -3.00
CA LEU A 135 4.54 10.05 -4.15
C LEU A 135 3.06 10.28 -3.87
N ALA A 136 2.30 10.68 -4.88
CA ALA A 136 0.84 10.65 -4.85
C ALA A 136 0.30 10.07 -6.14
N GLY A 137 -0.77 9.29 -6.07
CA GLY A 137 -1.34 8.64 -7.23
C GLY A 137 -2.85 8.45 -7.14
N ALA A 138 -3.47 8.29 -8.30
CA ALA A 138 -4.89 8.01 -8.45
C ALA A 138 -5.09 6.62 -9.05
N VAL A 139 -6.20 5.99 -8.70
CA VAL A 139 -6.66 4.74 -9.30
C VAL A 139 -8.16 4.78 -9.55
N ILE A 140 -8.59 4.11 -10.60
CA ILE A 140 -9.98 3.72 -10.82
C ILE A 140 -10.01 2.22 -11.15
N GLY A 141 -11.09 1.56 -10.78
CA GLY A 141 -11.23 0.15 -11.11
C GLY A 141 -12.64 -0.40 -10.91
N ILE A 142 -12.80 -1.65 -11.32
CA ILE A 142 -14.00 -2.43 -11.16
C ILE A 142 -13.63 -3.79 -10.61
N ARG A 143 -14.32 -4.20 -9.54
CA ARG A 143 -14.17 -5.53 -8.96
C ARG A 143 -15.52 -6.20 -8.78
N GLY A 144 -15.55 -7.51 -8.86
CA GLY A 144 -16.78 -8.27 -8.69
C GLY A 144 -16.52 -9.75 -8.53
N GLY A 145 -17.59 -10.49 -8.30
CA GLY A 145 -17.54 -11.95 -8.24
C GLY A 145 -18.78 -12.57 -8.86
N VAL A 146 -18.58 -13.69 -9.56
CA VAL A 146 -19.66 -14.55 -10.02
C VAL A 146 -19.61 -15.81 -9.15
N PRO A 147 -20.52 -15.94 -8.16
CA PRO A 147 -20.67 -17.19 -7.46
C PRO A 147 -21.31 -18.21 -8.41
N THR A 148 -20.55 -19.20 -8.87
CA THR A 148 -21.15 -20.36 -9.56
C THR A 148 -21.27 -21.52 -8.58
N LYS A 149 -22.23 -22.43 -8.84
CA LYS A 149 -22.58 -23.57 -7.97
C LYS A 149 -21.40 -24.48 -7.58
N TYR A 150 -20.33 -24.47 -8.39
CA TYR A 150 -19.15 -25.31 -8.22
C TYR A 150 -17.82 -24.53 -8.18
N VAL A 151 -17.81 -23.26 -8.61
CA VAL A 151 -16.60 -22.42 -8.66
C VAL A 151 -16.95 -20.96 -8.36
N GLY A 152 -16.34 -20.36 -7.34
CA GLY A 152 -16.39 -18.92 -7.14
C GLY A 152 -15.31 -18.23 -7.97
N VAL A 153 -15.67 -17.32 -8.88
CA VAL A 153 -14.69 -16.51 -9.62
C VAL A 153 -14.80 -15.06 -9.17
N THR A 154 -13.69 -14.47 -8.71
CA THR A 154 -13.58 -13.03 -8.43
C THR A 154 -12.60 -12.38 -9.39
N TYR A 155 -12.84 -11.11 -9.69
CA TYR A 155 -11.97 -10.32 -10.56
C TYR A 155 -11.81 -8.89 -10.03
N ASP A 156 -10.69 -8.27 -10.37
CA ASP A 156 -10.39 -6.85 -10.17
C ASP A 156 -9.63 -6.33 -11.38
N LEU A 157 -10.14 -5.28 -12.03
CA LEU A 157 -9.54 -4.60 -13.17
C LEU A 157 -9.33 -3.14 -12.78
N PHE A 158 -8.12 -2.60 -12.98
CA PHE A 158 -7.80 -1.24 -12.56
C PHE A 158 -6.87 -0.51 -13.52
N ALA A 159 -6.97 0.82 -13.49
CA ALA A 159 -6.07 1.75 -14.15
C ALA A 159 -5.70 2.85 -13.16
N GLY A 160 -4.45 3.28 -13.15
CA GLY A 160 -3.96 4.34 -12.29
C GLY A 160 -2.94 5.25 -12.97
N THR A 161 -2.74 6.41 -12.39
CA THR A 161 -1.78 7.43 -12.86
C THR A 161 -1.08 8.07 -11.67
N PRO A 162 0.22 8.41 -11.77
CA PRO A 162 0.86 9.29 -10.82
C PRO A 162 0.19 10.67 -10.85
N ILE A 163 -0.14 11.22 -9.68
CA ILE A 163 -0.59 12.62 -9.51
C ILE A 163 0.62 13.50 -9.22
N TYR A 164 1.50 13.04 -8.32
CA TYR A 164 2.73 13.71 -7.95
C TYR A 164 3.88 12.71 -7.93
N LYS A 165 5.00 13.09 -8.56
CA LYS A 165 6.27 12.37 -8.52
C LYS A 165 7.45 13.33 -8.58
N PRO A 166 8.61 12.99 -8.01
CA PRO A 166 9.82 13.79 -8.16
C PRO A 166 10.24 13.94 -9.64
N LYS A 167 10.92 15.06 -9.96
CA LYS A 167 11.21 15.50 -11.34
C LYS A 167 11.89 14.43 -12.22
N ASN A 168 12.69 13.56 -11.62
CA ASN A 168 13.44 12.50 -12.32
C ASN A 168 13.02 11.09 -11.91
N PHE A 169 11.82 10.91 -11.33
CA PHE A 169 11.33 9.60 -10.92
C PHE A 169 10.82 8.81 -12.14
N PRO A 170 11.48 7.72 -12.55
CA PRO A 170 11.08 6.92 -13.69
C PRO A 170 9.84 6.12 -13.33
N THR A 171 8.74 6.37 -14.06
CA THR A 171 7.50 5.58 -13.94
C THR A 171 6.61 5.89 -15.14
N ALA A 172 5.82 4.91 -15.55
CA ALA A 172 4.82 5.06 -16.59
C ALA A 172 3.81 6.17 -16.26
N ARG A 173 3.24 6.78 -17.31
CA ARG A 173 2.15 7.76 -17.16
C ARG A 173 0.84 7.07 -16.73
N TRP A 174 0.64 5.84 -17.18
CA TRP A 174 -0.54 5.03 -16.88
C TRP A 174 -0.10 3.63 -16.51
N THR A 175 -0.69 3.09 -15.46
CA THR A 175 -0.51 1.70 -15.04
C THR A 175 -1.86 1.00 -15.12
N VAL A 176 -1.92 -0.16 -15.77
CA VAL A 176 -3.12 -0.98 -15.85
C VAL A 176 -2.83 -2.35 -15.29
N GLY A 177 -3.82 -2.97 -14.65
CA GLY A 177 -3.66 -4.31 -14.11
C GLY A 177 -4.99 -5.03 -13.97
N PHE A 178 -4.90 -6.35 -13.90
CA PHE A 178 -6.04 -7.21 -13.63
C PHE A 178 -5.62 -8.33 -12.66
N GLN A 179 -6.59 -8.83 -11.91
CA GLN A 179 -6.44 -9.99 -11.05
C GLN A 179 -7.69 -10.83 -11.17
N ILE A 180 -7.53 -12.15 -11.28
CA ILE A 180 -8.61 -13.12 -11.32
C ILE A 180 -8.26 -14.22 -10.32
N THR A 181 -9.21 -14.57 -9.46
CA THR A 181 -9.07 -15.66 -8.49
C THR A 181 -10.24 -16.62 -8.66
N ALA A 182 -9.95 -17.92 -8.74
CA ALA A 182 -10.94 -18.97 -8.76
C ALA A 182 -10.80 -19.84 -7.50
N GLN A 183 -11.92 -20.10 -6.83
CA GLN A 183 -12.00 -20.97 -5.67
C GLN A 183 -12.95 -22.14 -5.97
N PHE A 184 -12.48 -23.36 -5.69
CA PHE A 184 -13.16 -24.63 -5.91
C PHE A 184 -13.33 -25.40 -4.60
#